data_AF-A0A954GTP4-F1
#
_entry.id   AF-A0A954GTP4-F1
#
_cell.length_a   1.000
_cell.length_b   1.000
_cell.length_c   1.000
_cell.angle_alpha   90.00
_cell.angle_beta   90.00
_cell.angle_gamma   90.00
#
_symmetry.space_group_name_H-M   'P 1'
#
loop_
_entity.id
_entity.type
_entity.pdbx_description
1 polymer ?
#
loop_
_entity_poly.entity_id
_entity_poly.type
_entity_poly.pdbx_seq_one_letter_code
_entity_poly.pdbx_strand_id
1 'polypeptide(L)'
;GMNWKAWASYAGVIMLANLPWYIAIATSVPEFSGYFFWEHNVARFLSGSNHPAPAWFYAPILLLGWMPWCGLLFPLVPFLASRSPKRREQRNAKVGFLAMSVVWCLFFFSLSSGKLPTYIIPCFPALALLIGHYLQSTKSPFTAETFQLEKLQELFSKASVGMCLAGFILPYVLWRMHLESTSFAITHAVVWAMCGLVFLAVRSRLTPKVAWWAYCVVALATTVEATHHVFPEWADRNAIVHEETQLAETLNAPTTKVACVEHSPGSVPFYLDRDDVVLLEISNAKALEDFVNSSDESYLIVDEKVDVASLEGTLPKGRSAATVGEGPRGTILRVGHEVPVESVQQSPPTPVKPRVAMEKTDSQASLR
;
A
#
# COMPACT_ATOMS: atom_id res chain seq x y z
N GLY A 1 -22.48 25.90 -24.25
CA GLY A 1 -22.46 24.46 -23.95
C GLY A 1 -21.63 23.74 -25.00
N MET A 2 -21.00 22.63 -24.66
CA MET A 2 -20.17 21.86 -25.60
C MET A 2 -21.07 21.21 -26.67
N ASN A 3 -20.74 21.38 -27.95
CA ASN A 3 -21.50 20.82 -29.08
C ASN A 3 -21.30 19.29 -29.16
N TRP A 4 -22.31 18.53 -29.61
CA TRP A 4 -22.25 17.08 -29.82
C TRP A 4 -21.01 16.64 -30.63
N LYS A 5 -20.57 17.49 -31.58
CA LYS A 5 -19.35 17.24 -32.36
C LYS A 5 -18.10 17.13 -31.49
N ALA A 6 -18.00 17.94 -30.43
CA ALA A 6 -16.88 17.88 -29.49
C ALA A 6 -16.92 16.60 -28.65
N TRP A 7 -18.11 16.17 -28.22
CA TRP A 7 -18.29 14.87 -27.55
C TRP A 7 -17.96 13.69 -28.46
N ALA A 8 -18.40 13.72 -29.72
CA ALA A 8 -18.07 12.70 -30.71
C ALA A 8 -16.57 12.66 -31.01
N SER A 9 -15.93 13.83 -31.13
CA SER A 9 -14.47 13.92 -31.33
C SER A 9 -13.71 13.34 -30.14
N TYR A 10 -14.12 13.69 -28.91
CA TYR A 10 -13.55 13.13 -27.69
C TYR A 10 -13.70 11.61 -27.63
N ALA A 11 -14.91 11.09 -27.86
CA ALA A 11 -15.18 9.66 -27.90
C ALA A 11 -14.34 8.97 -28.99
N GLY A 12 -14.21 9.58 -30.18
CA GLY A 12 -13.40 9.08 -31.27
C GLY A 12 -11.93 8.95 -30.90
N VAL A 13 -11.35 9.95 -30.23
CA VAL A 13 -9.96 9.90 -29.75
C VAL A 13 -9.78 8.78 -28.71
N ILE A 14 -10.70 8.66 -27.76
CA ILE A 14 -10.64 7.59 -26.73
C ILE A 14 -10.73 6.21 -27.37
N MET A 15 -11.66 6.02 -28.32
CA MET A 15 -11.82 4.74 -29.03
C MET A 15 -10.57 4.42 -29.86
N LEU A 16 -10.05 5.38 -30.63
CA LEU A 16 -8.86 5.16 -31.46
C LEU A 16 -7.63 4.80 -30.63
N ALA A 17 -7.48 5.39 -29.44
CA ALA A 17 -6.35 5.12 -28.56
C ALA A 17 -6.45 3.74 -27.86
N ASN A 18 -7.65 3.29 -27.49
CA ASN A 18 -7.81 2.10 -26.64
C ASN A 18 -8.25 0.85 -27.41
N LEU A 19 -9.19 1.01 -28.35
CA LEU A 19 -9.87 -0.11 -28.99
C LEU A 19 -8.96 -1.07 -29.77
N PRO A 20 -7.88 -0.63 -30.46
CA PRO A 20 -7.00 -1.55 -31.18
C PRO A 20 -6.41 -2.66 -30.30
N TRP A 21 -5.97 -2.32 -29.09
CA TRP A 21 -5.41 -3.30 -28.15
C TRP A 21 -6.48 -4.26 -27.63
N TYR A 22 -7.64 -3.73 -27.24
CA TYR A 22 -8.77 -4.55 -26.78
C TYR A 22 -9.28 -5.52 -27.85
N ILE A 23 -9.32 -5.10 -29.12
CA ILE A 23 -9.68 -5.98 -30.23
C ILE A 23 -8.63 -7.09 -30.37
N ALA A 24 -7.34 -6.74 -30.42
CA ALA A 24 -6.26 -7.70 -30.62
C ALA A 24 -6.23 -8.78 -29.53
N ILE A 25 -6.39 -8.39 -28.25
CA ILE A 25 -6.42 -9.36 -27.15
C ILE A 25 -7.69 -10.20 -27.16
N ALA A 26 -8.86 -9.61 -27.42
CA ALA A 26 -10.12 -10.35 -27.47
C ALA A 26 -10.17 -11.35 -28.63
N THR A 27 -9.48 -11.09 -29.75
CA THR A 27 -9.34 -12.06 -30.86
C THR A 27 -8.31 -13.15 -30.59
N SER A 28 -7.30 -12.86 -29.75
CA SER A 28 -6.23 -13.81 -29.44
C SER A 28 -6.57 -14.72 -28.25
N VAL A 29 -7.35 -14.19 -27.30
CA VAL A 29 -7.78 -14.86 -26.06
C VAL A 29 -9.27 -14.59 -25.87
N PRO A 30 -10.16 -15.44 -26.42
CA PRO A 30 -11.61 -15.21 -26.39
C PRO A 30 -12.20 -15.03 -24.99
N GLU A 31 -11.62 -15.70 -23.99
CA GLU A 31 -12.05 -15.66 -22.58
C GLU A 31 -11.76 -14.31 -21.91
N PHE A 32 -10.80 -13.54 -22.45
CA PHE A 32 -10.33 -12.28 -21.86
C PHE A 32 -11.46 -11.29 -21.60
N SER A 33 -12.42 -11.18 -22.52
CA SER A 33 -13.48 -10.16 -22.41
C SER A 33 -14.38 -10.40 -21.20
N GLY A 34 -14.77 -11.66 -20.95
CA GLY A 34 -15.55 -12.02 -19.76
C GLY A 34 -14.72 -11.83 -18.49
N TYR A 35 -13.51 -12.35 -18.49
CA TYR A 35 -12.59 -12.24 -17.36
C TYR A 35 -12.29 -10.78 -16.95
N PHE A 36 -11.97 -9.92 -17.92
CA PHE A 36 -11.59 -8.53 -17.66
C PHE A 36 -12.79 -7.64 -17.37
N PHE A 37 -13.78 -7.57 -18.26
CA PHE A 37 -14.89 -6.62 -18.12
C PHE A 37 -15.94 -7.07 -17.11
N TRP A 38 -16.24 -8.37 -17.04
CA TRP A 38 -17.23 -8.87 -16.09
C TRP A 38 -16.60 -9.18 -14.75
N GLU A 39 -15.69 -10.15 -14.67
CA GLU A 39 -15.19 -10.64 -13.38
C GLU A 39 -14.35 -9.60 -12.65
N HIS A 40 -13.36 -9.00 -13.33
CA HIS A 40 -12.41 -8.08 -12.70
C HIS A 40 -12.92 -6.66 -12.48
N ASN A 41 -13.98 -6.24 -13.17
CA ASN A 41 -14.58 -4.92 -13.02
C ASN A 41 -15.94 -4.99 -12.33
N VAL A 42 -16.96 -5.58 -12.99
CA VAL A 42 -18.34 -5.56 -12.50
C VAL A 42 -18.53 -6.46 -11.27
N ALA A 43 -18.19 -7.74 -11.38
CA ALA A 43 -18.35 -8.70 -10.29
C ALA A 43 -17.45 -8.33 -9.11
N ARG A 44 -16.19 -7.94 -9.36
CA ARG A 44 -15.29 -7.47 -8.30
C ARG A 44 -15.84 -6.25 -7.56
N PHE A 45 -16.51 -5.32 -8.25
CA PHE A 45 -17.13 -4.16 -7.61
C PHE A 45 -18.33 -4.55 -6.75
N LEU A 46 -19.20 -5.45 -7.22
CA LEU A 46 -20.47 -5.79 -6.57
C LEU A 46 -20.33 -6.88 -5.50
N SER A 47 -19.56 -7.92 -5.77
CA SER A 47 -19.51 -9.15 -4.97
C SER A 47 -18.08 -9.56 -4.59
N GLY A 48 -17.10 -8.66 -4.73
CA GLY A 48 -15.69 -8.97 -4.49
C GLY A 48 -15.44 -9.58 -3.11
N SER A 49 -14.98 -10.84 -3.08
CA SER A 49 -14.55 -11.58 -1.89
C SER A 49 -13.21 -11.10 -1.32
N ASN A 50 -12.44 -10.36 -2.12
CA ASN A 50 -11.09 -9.91 -1.78
C ASN A 50 -11.11 -8.52 -1.13
N HIS A 51 -10.56 -8.42 0.08
CA HIS A 51 -10.47 -7.20 0.90
C HIS A 51 -11.82 -6.54 1.22
N PRO A 52 -12.77 -7.26 1.84
CA PRO A 52 -14.01 -6.66 2.30
C PRO A 52 -13.73 -5.62 3.39
N ALA A 53 -14.27 -4.42 3.23
CA ALA A 53 -14.08 -3.33 4.18
C ALA A 53 -15.32 -2.42 4.24
N PRO A 54 -15.57 -1.75 5.37
CA PRO A 54 -16.77 -0.93 5.55
C PRO A 54 -16.81 0.29 4.62
N ALA A 55 -17.99 0.88 4.42
CA ALA A 55 -18.16 2.03 3.53
C ALA A 55 -17.32 3.26 3.94
N TRP A 56 -16.98 3.40 5.23
CA TRP A 56 -16.14 4.49 5.74
C TRP A 56 -14.63 4.24 5.62
N PHE A 57 -14.20 3.10 5.04
CA PHE A 57 -12.80 2.69 4.92
C PHE A 57 -11.85 3.79 4.43
N TYR A 58 -12.28 4.59 3.45
CA TYR A 58 -11.46 5.66 2.88
C TYR A 58 -11.35 6.92 3.72
N ALA A 59 -12.19 7.12 4.74
CA ALA A 59 -12.12 8.30 5.60
C ALA A 59 -10.78 8.41 6.36
N PRO A 60 -10.33 7.39 7.13
CA PRO A 60 -9.02 7.45 7.77
C PRO A 60 -7.87 7.48 6.74
N ILE A 61 -8.01 6.79 5.60
CA ILE A 61 -6.97 6.74 4.56
C ILE A 61 -6.78 8.10 3.91
N LEU A 62 -7.86 8.83 3.64
CA LEU A 62 -7.80 10.19 3.12
C LEU A 62 -7.12 11.12 4.13
N LEU A 63 -7.42 11.00 5.42
CA LEU A 63 -6.83 11.85 6.45
C LEU A 63 -5.33 11.60 6.63
N LEU A 64 -4.91 10.33 6.65
CA LEU A 64 -3.52 9.91 6.83
C LEU A 64 -2.70 10.11 5.56
N GLY A 65 -3.20 9.64 4.42
CA GLY A 65 -2.53 9.74 3.12
C GLY A 65 -2.44 11.17 2.60
N TRP A 66 -3.22 12.09 3.16
CA TRP A 66 -3.17 13.50 2.83
C TRP A 66 -2.55 14.38 3.93
N MET A 67 -1.89 13.78 4.91
CA MET A 67 -1.00 14.53 5.80
C MET A 67 0.09 15.24 4.99
N PRO A 68 0.54 16.45 5.38
CA PRO A 68 -0.01 17.29 6.46
C PRO A 68 -1.22 18.12 6.04
N TRP A 69 -1.70 18.02 4.81
CA TRP A 69 -2.73 18.91 4.25
C TRP A 69 -4.13 18.65 4.81
N CYS A 70 -4.38 17.52 5.47
CA CYS A 70 -5.69 17.17 6.00
C CYS A 70 -6.26 18.20 7.00
N GLY A 71 -5.41 18.93 7.74
CA GLY A 71 -5.86 20.00 8.64
C GLY A 71 -6.56 21.16 7.89
N LEU A 72 -6.27 21.35 6.60
CA LEU A 72 -6.92 22.33 5.75
C LEU A 72 -8.31 21.88 5.25
N LEU A 73 -8.71 20.61 5.48
CA LEU A 73 -10.11 20.20 5.29
C LEU A 73 -11.06 20.97 6.20
N PHE A 74 -10.63 21.26 7.43
CA PHE A 74 -11.45 21.93 8.43
C PHE A 74 -11.92 23.32 7.99
N PRO A 75 -11.06 24.19 7.41
CA PRO A 75 -11.53 25.43 6.79
C PRO A 75 -12.15 25.25 5.38
N LEU A 76 -11.72 24.24 4.60
CA LEU A 76 -12.20 24.02 3.24
C LEU A 76 -13.67 23.56 3.20
N VAL A 77 -14.08 22.63 4.06
CA VAL A 77 -15.44 22.08 4.05
C VAL A 77 -16.50 23.17 4.32
N PRO A 78 -16.37 24.02 5.36
CA PRO A 78 -17.27 25.16 5.55
C PRO A 78 -17.18 26.21 4.43
N PHE A 79 -16.02 26.36 3.77
CA PHE A 79 -15.91 27.22 2.60
C PHE A 79 -16.78 26.69 1.45
N LEU A 80 -16.72 25.39 1.15
CA LEU A 80 -17.51 24.74 0.11
C LEU A 80 -19.01 24.72 0.45
N ALA A 81 -19.37 24.47 1.71
CA ALA A 81 -20.76 24.36 2.16
C ALA A 81 -21.45 25.71 2.45
N SER A 82 -20.71 26.82 2.52
CA SER A 82 -21.28 28.11 2.94
C SER A 82 -22.28 28.67 1.93
N ARG A 83 -23.42 29.16 2.43
CA ARG A 83 -24.45 29.86 1.63
C ARG A 83 -24.21 31.37 1.47
N SER A 84 -23.13 31.91 2.04
CA SER A 84 -22.79 33.34 1.96
C SER A 84 -22.62 33.79 0.49
N PRO A 85 -23.25 34.91 0.06
CA PRO A 85 -23.10 35.43 -1.31
C PRO A 85 -21.63 35.63 -1.71
N LYS A 86 -20.83 36.25 -0.83
CA LYS A 86 -19.40 36.47 -1.03
C LYS A 86 -18.62 35.17 -1.26
N ARG A 87 -18.94 34.10 -0.52
CA ARG A 87 -18.30 32.79 -0.72
C ARG A 87 -18.83 32.06 -1.96
N ARG A 88 -20.08 32.30 -2.38
CA ARG A 88 -20.63 31.77 -3.63
C ARG A 88 -19.89 32.35 -4.84
N GLU A 89 -19.61 33.65 -4.84
CA GLU A 89 -18.81 34.32 -5.89
C GLU A 89 -17.41 33.72 -6.02
N GLN A 90 -16.82 33.28 -4.90
CA GLN A 90 -15.51 32.62 -4.86
C GLN A 90 -15.55 31.16 -5.34
N ARG A 91 -16.73 30.55 -5.54
CA ARG A 91 -16.89 29.14 -5.95
C ARG A 91 -17.48 29.05 -7.35
N ASN A 92 -16.63 29.27 -8.35
CA ASN A 92 -17.00 29.11 -9.75
C ASN A 92 -17.25 27.63 -10.14
N ALA A 93 -17.70 27.40 -11.37
CA ALA A 93 -17.99 26.06 -11.88
C ALA A 93 -16.78 25.10 -11.84
N LYS A 94 -15.54 25.61 -11.94
CA LYS A 94 -14.32 24.79 -11.86
C LYS A 94 -14.12 24.24 -10.44
N VAL A 95 -14.36 25.06 -9.42
CA VAL A 95 -14.34 24.61 -8.01
C VAL A 95 -15.41 23.55 -7.78
N GLY A 96 -16.62 23.78 -8.31
CA GLY A 96 -17.70 22.80 -8.26
C GLY A 96 -17.33 21.47 -8.92
N PHE A 97 -16.71 21.52 -10.10
CA PHE A 97 -16.21 20.34 -10.80
C PHE A 97 -15.18 19.58 -9.96
N LEU A 98 -14.15 20.25 -9.44
CA LEU A 98 -13.11 19.61 -8.62
C LEU A 98 -13.69 18.98 -7.34
N ALA A 99 -14.61 19.69 -6.66
CA ALA A 99 -15.28 19.17 -5.47
C ALA A 99 -16.12 17.93 -5.82
N MET A 100 -16.84 17.97 -6.94
CA MET A 100 -17.61 16.82 -7.42
C MET A 100 -16.70 15.65 -7.80
N SER A 101 -15.53 15.89 -8.41
CA SER A 101 -14.56 14.84 -8.72
C SER A 101 -14.06 14.13 -7.47
N VAL A 102 -13.73 14.88 -6.41
CA VAL A 102 -13.33 14.29 -5.12
C VAL A 102 -14.46 13.49 -4.50
N VAL A 103 -15.66 14.08 -4.41
CA VAL A 103 -16.84 13.41 -3.83
C VAL A 103 -17.20 12.17 -4.62
N TRP A 104 -17.18 12.24 -5.95
CA TRP A 104 -17.48 11.11 -6.83
C TRP A 104 -16.48 9.98 -6.66
N CYS A 105 -15.18 10.28 -6.64
CA CYS A 105 -14.14 9.26 -6.43
C CYS A 105 -14.33 8.55 -5.08
N LEU A 106 -14.49 9.32 -3.99
CA LEU A 106 -14.72 8.75 -2.66
C LEU A 106 -16.02 7.95 -2.60
N PHE A 107 -17.12 8.49 -3.13
CA PHE A 107 -18.43 7.84 -3.14
C PHE A 107 -18.38 6.52 -3.92
N PHE A 108 -17.89 6.55 -5.16
CA PHE A 108 -17.82 5.39 -6.04
C PHE A 108 -17.03 4.25 -5.40
N PHE A 109 -15.81 4.52 -4.92
CA PHE A 109 -15.00 3.46 -4.31
C PHE A 109 -15.52 3.02 -2.94
N SER A 110 -16.17 3.90 -2.17
CA SER A 110 -16.78 3.53 -0.89
C SER A 110 -17.92 2.52 -1.06
N LEU A 111 -18.59 2.53 -2.22
CA LEU A 111 -19.63 1.55 -2.56
C LEU A 111 -19.08 0.21 -3.06
N SER A 112 -17.79 0.12 -3.44
CA SER A 112 -17.18 -1.12 -3.93
C SER A 112 -17.03 -2.15 -2.80
N SER A 113 -17.32 -3.41 -3.06
CA SER A 113 -17.17 -4.50 -2.08
C SER A 113 -15.72 -4.74 -1.68
N GLY A 114 -14.80 -4.85 -2.65
CA GLY A 114 -13.36 -4.95 -2.40
C GLY A 114 -12.68 -3.58 -2.39
N LYS A 115 -11.93 -3.27 -1.33
CA LYS A 115 -11.30 -1.94 -1.16
C LYS A 115 -9.78 -2.05 -0.96
N LEU A 116 -9.04 -1.25 -1.71
CA LEU A 116 -7.60 -1.03 -1.49
C LEU A 116 -7.33 0.45 -1.20
N PRO A 117 -6.41 0.78 -0.28
CA PRO A 117 -6.11 2.18 0.07
C PRO A 117 -5.76 3.08 -1.13
N THR A 118 -5.13 2.51 -2.14
CA THR A 118 -4.66 3.23 -3.33
C THR A 118 -5.76 3.66 -4.29
N TYR A 119 -6.98 3.10 -4.18
CA TYR A 119 -8.07 3.40 -5.11
C TYR A 119 -8.48 4.88 -5.13
N ILE A 120 -8.29 5.60 -4.02
CA ILE A 120 -8.66 7.02 -3.91
C ILE A 120 -7.54 7.98 -4.30
N ILE A 121 -6.34 7.50 -4.68
CA ILE A 121 -5.24 8.36 -5.15
C ILE A 121 -5.68 9.37 -6.23
N PRO A 122 -6.55 9.02 -7.20
CA PRO A 122 -7.01 9.97 -8.22
C PRO A 122 -7.75 11.19 -7.67
N CYS A 123 -8.24 11.18 -6.42
CA CYS A 123 -8.88 12.36 -5.84
C CYS A 123 -7.88 13.42 -5.32
N PHE A 124 -6.64 13.03 -5.01
CA PHE A 124 -5.65 13.93 -4.40
C PHE A 124 -5.28 15.15 -5.28
N PRO A 125 -5.08 15.03 -6.61
CA PRO A 125 -4.81 16.19 -7.44
C PRO A 125 -5.96 17.22 -7.44
N ALA A 126 -7.20 16.76 -7.54
CA ALA A 126 -8.37 17.63 -7.49
C ALA A 126 -8.49 18.33 -6.13
N LEU A 127 -8.18 17.59 -5.07
CA LEU A 127 -8.21 18.09 -3.70
C LEU A 127 -7.09 19.12 -3.43
N ALA A 128 -5.90 18.92 -3.99
CA ALA A 128 -4.80 19.89 -3.95
C ALA A 128 -5.17 21.20 -4.67
N LEU A 129 -5.81 21.11 -5.85
CA LEU A 129 -6.30 22.28 -6.58
C LEU A 129 -7.40 23.03 -5.81
N LEU A 130 -8.31 22.31 -5.13
CA LEU A 130 -9.32 22.92 -4.28
C LEU A 130 -8.72 23.73 -3.13
N ILE A 131 -7.71 23.17 -2.45
CA ILE A 131 -6.96 23.90 -1.43
C ILE A 131 -6.27 25.10 -2.02
N GLY A 132 -5.55 24.94 -3.14
CA GLY A 132 -4.84 26.04 -3.80
C GLY A 132 -5.79 27.22 -4.09
N HIS A 133 -6.94 26.91 -4.68
CA HIS A 133 -7.99 27.90 -4.94
C HIS A 133 -8.55 28.52 -3.66
N TYR A 134 -8.80 27.72 -2.62
CA TYR A 134 -9.28 28.19 -1.33
C TYR A 134 -8.30 29.18 -0.68
N LEU A 135 -7.02 28.82 -0.60
CA LEU A 135 -5.95 29.64 -0.03
C LEU A 135 -5.80 30.96 -0.79
N GLN A 136 -5.87 30.93 -2.13
CA GLN A 136 -5.80 32.12 -2.97
C GLN A 136 -7.02 33.03 -2.78
N SER A 137 -8.23 32.46 -2.83
CA SER A 137 -9.50 33.20 -2.78
C SER A 137 -9.76 33.87 -1.43
N THR A 138 -9.20 33.30 -0.35
CA THR A 138 -9.34 33.83 1.00
C THR A 138 -8.19 34.73 1.44
N LYS A 139 -7.24 35.06 0.53
CA LYS A 139 -6.02 35.85 0.81
C LYS A 139 -5.16 35.26 1.93
N SER A 140 -5.12 33.93 2.03
CA SER A 140 -4.63 33.12 3.15
C SER A 140 -5.67 32.97 4.27
N PRO A 141 -5.98 31.74 4.73
CA PRO A 141 -6.85 31.50 5.89
C PRO A 141 -6.30 32.18 7.14
N PHE A 142 -5.01 32.52 7.15
CA PHE A 142 -4.31 33.26 8.19
C PHE A 142 -4.54 34.78 8.17
N THR A 143 -5.41 35.30 7.30
CA THR A 143 -5.82 36.72 7.26
C THR A 143 -7.32 36.93 7.48
N ALA A 144 -8.04 35.86 7.85
CA ALA A 144 -9.46 35.92 8.22
C ALA A 144 -9.70 36.75 9.50
N GLU A 145 -10.97 36.99 9.85
CA GLU A 145 -11.34 37.60 11.14
C GLU A 145 -10.68 36.86 12.31
N THR A 146 -10.32 37.61 13.36
CA THR A 146 -9.56 37.13 14.54
C THR A 146 -10.08 35.81 15.11
N PHE A 147 -11.40 35.65 15.19
CA PHE A 147 -12.04 34.42 15.67
C PHE A 147 -11.74 33.17 14.84
N GLN A 148 -11.59 33.29 13.52
CA GLN A 148 -11.21 32.15 12.66
C GLN A 148 -9.71 31.82 12.78
N LEU A 149 -8.88 32.82 13.06
CA LEU A 149 -7.44 32.66 13.27
C LEU A 149 -7.14 31.92 14.57
N GLU A 150 -7.82 32.26 15.65
CA GLU A 150 -7.70 31.56 16.95
C GLU A 150 -8.09 30.09 16.83
N LYS A 151 -9.20 29.79 16.13
CA LYS A 151 -9.62 28.40 15.88
C LYS A 151 -8.62 27.61 15.04
N LEU A 152 -8.04 28.22 14.01
CA LEU A 152 -7.03 27.57 13.17
C LEU A 152 -5.72 27.34 13.93
N GLN A 153 -5.26 28.33 14.71
CA GLN A 153 -4.12 28.17 15.61
C GLN A 153 -4.37 27.02 16.59
N GLU A 154 -5.53 27.00 17.25
CA GLU A 154 -5.88 25.98 18.22
C GLU A 154 -5.93 24.60 17.56
N LEU A 155 -6.55 24.48 16.39
CA LEU A 155 -6.62 23.25 15.62
C LEU A 155 -5.23 22.72 15.25
N PHE A 156 -4.39 23.53 14.60
CA PHE A 156 -3.06 23.09 14.17
C PHE A 156 -2.14 22.80 15.36
N SER A 157 -2.31 23.53 16.46
CA SER A 157 -1.56 23.26 17.68
C SER A 157 -1.97 21.93 18.32
N LYS A 158 -3.27 21.66 18.41
CA LYS A 158 -3.79 20.35 18.89
C LYS A 158 -3.37 19.21 17.96
N ALA A 159 -3.42 19.42 16.66
CA ALA A 159 -2.99 18.45 15.67
C ALA A 159 -1.50 18.14 15.78
N SER A 160 -0.66 19.15 16.02
CA SER A 160 0.79 18.96 16.25
C SER A 160 1.07 18.15 17.50
N VAL A 161 0.38 18.47 18.61
CA VAL A 161 0.50 17.67 19.86
C VAL A 161 0.03 16.23 19.63
N GLY A 162 -1.07 16.04 18.90
CA GLY A 162 -1.57 14.72 18.53
C GLY A 162 -0.57 13.93 17.68
N MET A 163 0.12 14.58 16.75
CA MET A 163 1.18 13.96 15.95
C MET A 163 2.43 13.64 16.77
N CYS A 164 2.85 14.53 17.68
CA CYS A 164 3.93 14.21 18.62
C CYS A 164 3.57 13.02 19.51
N LEU A 165 2.30 12.90 19.92
CA LEU A 165 1.82 11.73 20.68
C LEU A 165 1.83 10.46 19.81
N ALA A 166 1.44 10.55 18.54
CA ALA A 166 1.53 9.44 17.61
C ALA A 166 2.99 9.00 17.41
N GLY A 167 3.91 9.95 17.21
CA GLY A 167 5.36 9.72 17.14
C GLY A 167 5.93 9.18 18.45
N PHE A 168 5.36 9.52 19.62
CA PHE A 168 5.76 8.91 20.89
C PHE A 168 5.31 7.45 21.02
N ILE A 169 4.10 7.13 20.58
CA ILE A 169 3.52 5.78 20.68
C ILE A 169 4.13 4.83 19.65
N LEU A 170 4.44 5.31 18.44
CA LEU A 170 4.89 4.48 17.33
C LEU A 170 6.16 3.67 17.65
N PRO A 171 7.26 4.23 18.17
CA PRO A 171 8.46 3.48 18.56
C PRO A 171 8.20 2.43 19.63
N TYR A 172 7.31 2.72 20.59
CA TYR A 172 6.92 1.74 21.61
C TYR A 172 6.19 0.55 20.97
N VAL A 173 5.30 0.78 20.01
CA VAL A 173 4.61 -0.28 19.27
C VAL A 173 5.60 -1.10 18.46
N LEU A 174 6.51 -0.45 17.73
CA LEU A 174 7.57 -1.12 16.96
C LEU A 174 8.45 -2.00 17.86
N TRP A 175 8.86 -1.50 19.02
CA TRP A 175 9.61 -2.27 20.01
C TRP A 175 8.83 -3.45 20.58
N ARG A 176 7.55 -3.27 20.95
CA ARG A 176 6.69 -4.36 21.44
C ARG A 176 6.48 -5.44 20.39
N MET A 177 6.52 -5.04 19.13
CA MET A 177 6.48 -5.96 18.02
C MET A 177 7.82 -6.66 17.79
N HIS A 178 8.94 -6.27 18.43
CA HIS A 178 10.31 -6.75 18.17
C HIS A 178 10.83 -6.33 16.78
N LEU A 179 10.40 -5.17 16.30
CA LEU A 179 10.84 -4.59 15.02
C LEU A 179 12.07 -3.70 15.15
N GLU A 180 12.21 -3.06 16.31
CA GLU A 180 13.27 -2.09 16.54
C GLU A 180 13.92 -2.33 17.89
N SER A 181 15.16 -1.86 18.02
CA SER A 181 15.93 -2.02 19.26
C SER A 181 15.32 -1.23 20.43
N THR A 182 15.56 -1.71 21.66
CA THR A 182 15.17 -0.96 22.87
C THR A 182 15.75 0.46 22.89
N SER A 183 17.00 0.62 22.42
CA SER A 183 17.65 1.92 22.31
C SER A 183 16.93 2.84 21.32
N PHE A 184 16.55 2.33 20.15
CA PHE A 184 15.76 3.07 19.17
C PHE A 184 14.45 3.58 19.79
N ALA A 185 13.72 2.71 20.47
CA ALA A 185 12.43 3.02 21.08
C ALA A 185 12.54 4.12 22.14
N ILE A 186 13.52 4.02 23.03
CA ILE A 186 13.76 5.01 24.08
C ILE A 186 14.16 6.35 23.47
N THR A 187 15.12 6.37 22.54
CA THR A 187 15.60 7.60 21.93
C THR A 187 14.49 8.34 21.19
N HIS A 188 13.71 7.66 20.35
CA HIS A 188 12.62 8.29 19.61
C HIS A 188 11.47 8.71 20.52
N ALA A 189 11.11 7.90 21.53
CA ALA A 189 10.13 8.29 22.54
C ALA A 189 10.55 9.57 23.29
N VAL A 190 11.83 9.69 23.67
CA VAL A 190 12.35 10.90 24.33
C VAL A 190 12.29 12.10 23.39
N VAL A 191 12.71 11.97 22.13
CA VAL A 191 12.65 13.04 21.12
C VAL A 191 11.21 13.53 20.94
N TRP A 192 10.26 12.62 20.70
CA TRP A 192 8.86 12.97 20.50
C TRP A 192 8.19 13.54 21.75
N ALA A 193 8.54 13.04 22.94
CA ALA A 193 8.07 13.59 24.20
C ALA A 193 8.58 15.03 24.40
N MET A 194 9.86 15.29 24.13
CA MET A 194 10.43 16.64 24.20
C MET A 194 9.76 17.58 23.20
N CYS A 195 9.59 17.15 21.94
CA CYS A 195 8.87 17.92 20.92
C CYS A 195 7.44 18.23 21.35
N GLY A 196 6.72 17.24 21.89
CA GLY A 196 5.35 17.40 22.41
C GLY A 196 5.28 18.39 23.58
N LEU A 197 6.20 18.28 24.55
CA LEU A 197 6.27 19.19 25.70
C LEU A 197 6.60 20.62 25.30
N VAL A 198 7.57 20.82 24.40
CA VAL A 198 7.90 22.13 23.83
C VAL A 198 6.67 22.71 23.16
N PHE A 199 5.97 21.92 22.33
CA PHE A 199 4.77 22.37 21.64
C PHE A 199 3.66 22.77 22.62
N LEU A 200 3.42 21.96 23.66
CA LEU A 200 2.46 22.27 24.71
C LEU A 200 2.79 23.58 25.45
N ALA A 201 4.07 23.86 25.68
CA ALA A 201 4.53 25.08 26.35
C ALA A 201 4.38 26.33 25.47
N VAL A 202 4.61 26.22 24.16
CA VAL A 202 4.61 27.38 23.25
C VAL A 202 3.29 27.59 22.49
N ARG A 203 2.38 26.59 22.44
CA ARG A 203 1.18 26.60 21.58
C ARG A 203 0.31 27.85 21.69
N SER A 204 0.16 28.40 22.90
CA SER A 204 -0.67 29.60 23.13
C SER A 204 -0.03 30.88 22.59
N ARG A 205 1.28 30.84 22.29
CA ARG A 205 2.07 31.97 21.79
C ARG A 205 2.32 31.88 20.27
N LEU A 206 1.96 30.78 19.63
CA LEU A 206 2.18 30.59 18.20
C LEU A 206 1.20 31.40 17.38
N THR A 207 1.69 32.09 16.36
CA THR A 207 0.80 32.61 15.32
C THR A 207 0.22 31.44 14.51
N PRO A 208 -0.98 31.58 13.90
CA PRO A 208 -1.58 30.53 13.08
C PRO A 208 -0.64 30.00 11.97
N LYS A 209 0.16 30.87 11.35
CA LYS A 209 1.15 30.49 10.34
C LYS A 209 2.25 29.61 10.91
N VAL A 210 2.76 29.96 12.09
CA VAL A 210 3.82 29.18 12.76
C VAL A 210 3.26 27.85 13.26
N ALA A 211 2.05 27.84 13.82
CA ALA A 211 1.37 26.60 14.22
C ALA A 211 1.15 25.64 13.04
N TRP A 212 0.79 26.18 11.87
CA TRP A 212 0.68 25.41 10.63
C TRP A 212 2.01 24.83 10.17
N TRP A 213 3.07 25.64 10.08
CA TRP A 213 4.39 25.15 9.68
C TRP A 213 4.93 24.10 10.65
N ALA A 214 4.76 24.32 11.96
CA ALA A 214 5.20 23.39 12.96
C ALA A 214 4.41 22.06 12.87
N TYR A 215 3.11 22.10 12.58
CA TYR A 215 2.33 20.92 12.25
C TYR A 215 2.86 20.20 11.00
N CYS A 216 3.15 20.91 9.91
CA CYS A 216 3.71 20.31 8.70
C CYS A 216 5.04 19.60 8.96
N VAL A 217 5.94 20.22 9.72
CA VAL A 217 7.24 19.64 10.06
C VAL A 217 7.08 18.38 10.90
N VAL A 218 6.26 18.45 11.96
CA VAL A 218 5.99 17.31 12.84
C VAL A 218 5.33 16.17 12.06
N ALA A 219 4.31 16.46 11.27
CA ALA A 219 3.63 15.47 10.44
C ALA A 219 4.57 14.82 9.44
N LEU A 220 5.42 15.60 8.75
CA LEU A 220 6.41 15.07 7.82
C LEU A 220 7.40 14.15 8.53
N ALA A 221 7.92 14.57 9.69
CA ALA A 221 8.82 13.73 10.48
C ALA A 221 8.17 12.41 10.91
N THR A 222 6.91 12.44 11.38
CA THR A 222 6.16 11.22 11.72
C THR A 222 5.93 10.34 10.49
N THR A 223 5.61 10.91 9.32
CA THR A 223 5.41 10.15 8.08
C THR A 223 6.71 9.53 7.59
N VAL A 224 7.83 10.25 7.65
CA VAL A 224 9.17 9.74 7.29
C VAL A 224 9.53 8.57 8.21
N GLU A 225 9.39 8.73 9.52
CA GLU A 225 9.66 7.66 10.47
C GLU A 225 8.79 6.42 10.22
N ALA A 226 7.48 6.61 10.03
CA ALA A 226 6.58 5.52 9.68
C ALA A 226 7.00 4.84 8.36
N THR A 227 7.39 5.62 7.36
CA THR A 227 7.76 5.08 6.03
C THR A 227 9.06 4.29 6.07
N HIS A 228 10.05 4.73 6.85
CA HIS A 228 11.37 4.09 6.91
C HIS A 228 11.47 2.94 7.89
N HIS A 229 10.62 2.90 8.93
CA HIS A 229 10.69 1.86 9.96
C HIS A 229 9.48 0.92 9.95
N VAL A 230 8.28 1.40 9.63
CA VAL A 230 7.09 0.54 9.63
C VAL A 230 6.99 -0.25 8.32
N PHE A 231 7.16 0.40 7.17
CA PHE A 231 6.91 -0.28 5.90
C PHE A 231 7.93 -1.36 5.53
N PRO A 232 9.25 -1.16 5.70
CA PRO A 232 10.21 -2.22 5.39
C PRO A 232 10.01 -3.44 6.28
N GLU A 233 9.82 -3.22 7.57
CA GLU A 233 9.56 -4.26 8.56
C GLU A 233 8.22 -4.98 8.34
N TRP A 234 7.18 -4.23 7.97
CA TRP A 234 5.90 -4.82 7.59
C TRP A 234 6.01 -5.63 6.30
N ALA A 235 6.76 -5.14 5.31
CA ALA A 235 6.99 -5.85 4.06
C ALA A 235 7.78 -7.14 4.30
N ASP A 236 8.85 -7.08 5.09
CA ASP A 236 9.67 -8.23 5.44
C ASP A 236 8.85 -9.29 6.17
N ARG A 237 8.09 -8.90 7.21
CA ARG A 237 7.19 -9.84 7.91
C ARG A 237 6.15 -10.50 7.03
N ASN A 238 5.66 -9.80 6.01
CA ASN A 238 4.63 -10.34 5.13
C ASN A 238 5.24 -11.01 3.89
N ALA A 239 6.56 -11.01 3.72
CA ALA A 239 7.25 -11.72 2.67
C ALA A 239 7.25 -13.22 2.99
N ILE A 240 7.06 -14.04 1.95
CA ILE A 240 7.21 -15.50 2.07
C ILE A 240 8.69 -15.88 1.91
N VAL A 241 9.41 -15.17 1.05
CA VAL A 241 10.85 -15.32 0.84
C VAL A 241 11.55 -14.08 1.38
N HIS A 242 12.40 -14.27 2.38
CA HIS A 242 13.28 -13.23 2.88
C HIS A 242 14.59 -13.23 2.07
N GLU A 243 14.89 -12.09 1.43
CA GLU A 243 16.01 -11.91 0.48
C GLU A 243 17.38 -12.32 1.06
N GLU A 244 17.55 -12.24 2.39
CA GLU A 244 18.82 -12.52 3.08
C GLU A 244 18.97 -13.97 3.58
N THR A 245 18.09 -14.89 3.16
CA THR A 245 18.15 -16.30 3.61
C THR A 245 18.88 -17.20 2.61
N GLN A 246 19.56 -18.24 3.10
CA GLN A 246 20.12 -19.31 2.25
C GLN A 246 19.07 -19.95 1.34
N LEU A 247 17.81 -19.94 1.77
CA LEU A 247 16.68 -20.39 0.97
C LEU A 247 16.44 -19.47 -0.23
N ALA A 248 16.52 -18.15 -0.07
CA ALA A 248 16.41 -17.21 -1.19
C ALA A 248 17.55 -17.39 -2.21
N GLU A 249 18.80 -17.59 -1.76
CA GLU A 249 19.92 -17.92 -2.66
C GLU A 249 19.64 -19.20 -3.47
N THR A 250 19.08 -20.22 -2.81
CA THR A 250 18.73 -21.50 -3.47
C THR A 250 17.59 -21.32 -4.47
N LEU A 251 16.57 -20.54 -4.13
CA LEU A 251 15.44 -20.23 -4.99
C LEU A 251 15.82 -19.32 -6.17
N ASN A 252 16.84 -18.47 -6.01
CA ASN A 252 17.37 -17.60 -7.07
C ASN A 252 18.27 -18.33 -8.07
N ALA A 253 18.77 -19.52 -7.73
CA ALA A 253 19.61 -20.27 -8.64
C ALA A 253 18.85 -20.61 -9.94
N PRO A 254 19.39 -20.29 -11.13
CA PRO A 254 18.70 -20.51 -12.42
C PRO A 254 18.33 -21.97 -12.69
N THR A 255 19.02 -22.91 -12.04
CA THR A 255 18.79 -24.35 -12.14
C THR A 255 17.63 -24.85 -11.29
N THR A 256 17.21 -24.07 -10.30
CA THR A 256 16.13 -24.43 -9.37
C THR A 256 14.79 -24.19 -10.04
N LYS A 257 13.86 -25.15 -9.98
CA LYS A 257 12.48 -24.96 -10.46
C LYS A 257 11.59 -24.44 -9.35
N VAL A 258 10.95 -23.29 -9.57
CA VAL A 258 10.07 -22.63 -8.58
C VAL A 258 8.69 -22.40 -9.20
N ALA A 259 7.65 -22.80 -8.49
CA ALA A 259 6.27 -22.49 -8.83
C ALA A 259 5.50 -21.93 -7.64
N CYS A 260 4.58 -21.03 -7.94
CA CYS A 260 3.61 -20.46 -7.03
C CYS A 260 2.30 -21.24 -7.14
N VAL A 261 1.80 -21.79 -6.03
CA VAL A 261 0.55 -22.54 -6.00
C VAL A 261 -0.59 -21.63 -5.51
N GLU A 262 -1.68 -21.57 -6.27
CA GLU A 262 -2.82 -20.64 -6.12
C GLU A 262 -2.41 -19.16 -6.22
N HIS A 263 -3.08 -18.27 -5.50
CA HIS A 263 -2.82 -16.83 -5.45
C HIS A 263 -1.62 -16.45 -4.57
N SER A 264 -0.56 -17.26 -4.63
CA SER A 264 0.71 -16.96 -3.97
C SER A 264 1.22 -15.57 -4.43
N PRO A 265 1.79 -14.74 -3.54
CA PRO A 265 1.99 -13.33 -3.80
C PRO A 265 2.84 -13.12 -5.05
N GLY A 266 2.25 -12.43 -6.04
CA GLY A 266 2.89 -12.08 -7.32
C GLY A 266 4.15 -11.19 -7.19
N SER A 267 4.64 -10.96 -5.98
CA SER A 267 5.94 -10.38 -5.68
C SER A 267 7.07 -11.42 -5.64
N VAL A 268 6.79 -12.73 -5.58
CA VAL A 268 7.83 -13.77 -5.57
C VAL A 268 8.74 -13.67 -6.80
N PRO A 269 8.23 -13.59 -8.05
CA PRO A 269 9.11 -13.45 -9.22
C PRO A 269 9.95 -12.17 -9.16
N PHE A 270 9.39 -11.09 -8.59
CA PHE A 270 10.09 -9.81 -8.41
C PHE A 270 11.23 -9.90 -7.39
N TYR A 271 11.02 -10.54 -6.23
CA TYR A 271 12.06 -10.69 -5.21
C TYR A 271 13.11 -11.73 -5.56
N LEU A 272 12.75 -12.72 -6.38
CA LEU A 272 13.70 -13.72 -6.85
C LEU A 272 14.49 -13.27 -8.09
N ASP A 273 14.12 -12.13 -8.70
CA ASP A 273 14.61 -11.67 -10.00
C ASP A 273 14.48 -12.77 -11.09
N ARG A 274 13.30 -13.40 -11.14
CA ARG A 274 12.98 -14.52 -12.03
C ARG A 274 11.77 -14.23 -12.90
N ASP A 275 11.88 -14.56 -14.19
CA ASP A 275 10.79 -14.48 -15.17
C ASP A 275 10.15 -15.84 -15.47
N ASP A 276 10.71 -16.93 -14.94
CA ASP A 276 10.31 -18.31 -15.20
C ASP A 276 9.48 -18.96 -14.08
N VAL A 277 9.05 -18.18 -13.08
CA VAL A 277 8.20 -18.67 -11.98
C VAL A 277 6.79 -18.95 -12.50
N VAL A 278 6.35 -20.20 -12.41
CA VAL A 278 5.05 -20.65 -12.93
C VAL A 278 3.96 -20.47 -11.87
N LEU A 279 2.78 -20.01 -12.28
CA LEU A 279 1.57 -19.99 -11.43
C LEU A 279 0.77 -21.28 -11.69
N LEU A 280 0.53 -22.06 -10.64
CA LEU A 280 -0.19 -23.33 -10.69
C LEU A 280 -1.48 -23.23 -9.87
N GLU A 281 -2.61 -23.55 -10.48
CA GLU A 281 -3.87 -23.74 -9.74
C GLU A 281 -3.96 -25.18 -9.24
N ILE A 282 -4.38 -25.40 -8.00
CA ILE A 282 -4.54 -26.75 -7.41
C ILE A 282 -5.61 -27.54 -8.16
N SER A 283 -6.60 -26.83 -8.71
CA SER A 283 -7.62 -27.40 -9.60
C SER A 283 -7.02 -28.11 -10.83
N ASN A 284 -5.82 -27.72 -11.27
CA ASN A 284 -5.14 -28.24 -12.44
C ASN A 284 -4.01 -29.22 -12.06
N ALA A 285 -4.41 -30.40 -11.57
CA ALA A 285 -3.50 -31.46 -11.14
C ALA A 285 -2.46 -31.85 -12.22
N LYS A 286 -2.84 -31.78 -13.50
CA LYS A 286 -1.93 -32.12 -14.61
C LYS A 286 -0.78 -31.11 -14.74
N ALA A 287 -1.06 -29.81 -14.63
CA ALA A 287 -0.01 -28.81 -14.70
C ALA A 287 0.97 -28.92 -13.53
N LEU A 288 0.46 -29.25 -12.34
CA LEU A 288 1.29 -29.54 -11.17
C LEU A 288 2.18 -30.77 -11.39
N GLU A 289 1.62 -31.85 -11.93
CA GLU A 289 2.36 -33.07 -12.26
C GLU A 289 3.45 -32.83 -13.30
N ASP A 290 3.12 -32.16 -14.41
CA ASP A 290 4.06 -31.82 -15.49
C ASP A 290 5.22 -30.94 -14.96
N PHE A 291 4.93 -29.98 -14.07
CA PHE A 291 5.94 -29.13 -13.46
C PHE A 291 6.87 -29.91 -12.52
N VAL A 292 6.33 -30.67 -11.57
CA VAL A 292 7.13 -31.43 -10.60
C VAL A 292 8.00 -32.49 -11.29
N ASN A 293 7.49 -33.11 -12.35
CA ASN A 293 8.25 -34.11 -13.11
C ASN A 293 9.30 -33.50 -14.04
N SER A 294 9.30 -32.19 -14.27
CA SER A 294 10.28 -31.51 -15.12
C SER A 294 11.69 -31.42 -14.49
N SER A 295 11.81 -31.71 -13.20
CA SER A 295 13.07 -31.64 -12.44
C SER A 295 13.11 -32.66 -11.29
N ASP A 296 14.29 -33.17 -10.95
CA ASP A 296 14.47 -34.08 -9.81
C ASP A 296 14.11 -33.41 -8.47
N GLU A 297 14.32 -32.09 -8.38
CA GLU A 297 13.97 -31.27 -7.23
C GLU A 297 13.26 -29.98 -7.71
N SER A 298 12.16 -29.63 -7.06
CA SER A 298 11.38 -28.43 -7.34
C SER A 298 10.89 -27.79 -6.03
N TYR A 299 10.58 -26.50 -6.08
CA TYR A 299 10.10 -25.73 -4.95
C TYR A 299 8.72 -25.17 -5.23
N LEU A 300 7.79 -25.42 -4.32
CA LEU A 300 6.42 -24.90 -4.38
C LEU A 300 6.24 -23.85 -3.29
N ILE A 301 5.82 -22.65 -3.70
CA ILE A 301 5.48 -21.55 -2.79
C ILE A 301 3.97 -21.48 -2.71
N VAL A 302 3.43 -21.97 -1.60
CA VAL A 302 2.02 -22.27 -1.40
C VAL A 302 1.35 -21.16 -0.60
N ASP A 303 0.24 -20.61 -1.09
CA ASP A 303 -0.55 -19.58 -0.39
C ASP A 303 -1.09 -20.08 0.97
N GLU A 304 -1.17 -19.20 1.98
CA GLU A 304 -1.66 -19.53 3.34
C GLU A 304 -3.05 -20.19 3.37
N LYS A 305 -3.88 -19.97 2.35
CA LYS A 305 -5.25 -20.50 2.29
C LYS A 305 -5.30 -21.94 1.82
N VAL A 306 -4.18 -22.47 1.34
CA VAL A 306 -4.07 -23.84 0.84
C VAL A 306 -3.64 -24.75 1.98
N ASP A 307 -4.41 -25.81 2.19
CA ASP A 307 -4.00 -26.88 3.10
C ASP A 307 -2.88 -27.71 2.46
N VAL A 308 -1.67 -27.62 3.03
CA VAL A 308 -0.48 -28.35 2.57
C VAL A 308 -0.72 -29.85 2.54
N ALA A 309 -1.49 -30.41 3.49
CA ALA A 309 -1.79 -31.84 3.51
C ALA A 309 -2.65 -32.27 2.30
N SER A 310 -3.56 -31.40 1.87
CA SER A 310 -4.35 -31.64 0.65
C SER A 310 -3.48 -31.59 -0.60
N LEU A 311 -2.50 -30.68 -0.65
CA LEU A 311 -1.56 -30.55 -1.77
C LEU A 311 -0.63 -31.77 -1.86
N GLU A 312 -0.13 -32.27 -0.74
CA GLU A 312 0.69 -33.49 -0.67
C GLU A 312 -0.06 -34.70 -1.27
N GLY A 313 -1.36 -34.81 -0.99
CA GLY A 313 -2.21 -35.85 -1.58
C GLY A 313 -2.39 -35.75 -3.11
N THR A 314 -2.08 -34.59 -3.71
CA THR A 314 -2.14 -34.37 -5.16
C THR A 314 -0.79 -34.49 -5.86
N LEU A 315 0.31 -34.70 -5.12
CA LEU A 315 1.63 -34.83 -5.73
C LEU A 315 1.76 -36.13 -6.54
N PRO A 316 2.63 -36.15 -7.58
CA PRO A 316 2.90 -37.36 -8.36
C PRO A 316 3.44 -38.50 -7.48
N LYS A 317 3.12 -39.74 -7.84
CA LYS A 317 3.58 -40.93 -7.09
C LYS A 317 5.11 -40.98 -7.01
N GLY A 318 5.64 -41.23 -5.80
CA GLY A 318 7.08 -41.32 -5.54
C GLY A 318 7.76 -39.96 -5.30
N ARG A 319 6.97 -38.88 -5.22
CA ARG A 319 7.42 -37.56 -4.75
C ARG A 319 6.91 -37.30 -3.34
N SER A 320 7.73 -36.64 -2.54
CA SER A 320 7.36 -36.17 -1.19
C SER A 320 7.68 -34.69 -1.06
N ALA A 321 6.86 -33.95 -0.32
CA ALA A 321 7.14 -32.58 0.07
C ALA A 321 7.81 -32.54 1.44
N ALA A 322 8.74 -31.61 1.62
CA ALA A 322 9.27 -31.23 2.92
C ALA A 322 9.19 -29.72 3.06
N THR A 323 8.63 -29.23 4.16
CA THR A 323 8.62 -27.81 4.47
C THR A 323 10.03 -27.31 4.73
N VAL A 324 10.47 -26.33 3.95
CA VAL A 324 11.80 -25.71 4.04
C VAL A 324 11.75 -24.24 4.47
N GLY A 325 10.57 -23.64 4.45
CA GLY A 325 10.33 -22.29 4.96
C GLY A 325 8.85 -22.06 5.23
N GLU A 326 8.54 -21.29 6.26
CA GLU A 326 7.17 -20.86 6.59
C GLU A 326 7.16 -19.36 6.80
N GLY A 327 6.23 -18.68 6.14
CA GLY A 327 5.93 -17.27 6.33
C GLY A 327 4.46 -17.09 6.68
N PRO A 328 4.06 -15.94 7.23
CA PRO A 328 2.68 -15.71 7.65
C PRO A 328 1.69 -15.57 6.48
N ARG A 329 2.14 -15.64 5.23
CA ARG A 329 1.29 -15.64 4.03
C ARG A 329 1.46 -16.87 3.13
N GLY A 330 2.24 -17.85 3.57
CA GLY A 330 2.43 -19.07 2.81
C GLY A 330 3.64 -19.88 3.21
N THR A 331 3.74 -21.07 2.63
CA THR A 331 4.72 -22.09 2.98
C THR A 331 5.55 -22.45 1.75
N ILE A 332 6.85 -22.66 1.95
CA ILE A 332 7.78 -23.10 0.91
C ILE A 332 8.04 -24.58 1.12
N LEU A 333 7.65 -25.37 0.13
CA LEU A 333 7.84 -26.82 0.10
C LEU A 333 8.94 -27.17 -0.89
N ARG A 334 9.87 -28.02 -0.47
CA ARG A 334 10.79 -28.71 -1.36
C ARG A 334 10.17 -30.04 -1.75
N VAL A 335 9.96 -30.25 -3.04
CA VAL A 335 9.39 -31.47 -3.63
C VAL A 335 10.47 -32.22 -4.39
N GLY A 336 10.78 -33.42 -3.94
CA GLY A 336 11.78 -34.31 -4.54
C GLY A 336 11.34 -35.76 -4.48
N HIS A 337 12.19 -36.66 -4.95
CA HIS A 337 11.97 -38.09 -4.76
C HIS A 337 11.99 -38.45 -3.27
N GLU A 338 11.12 -39.39 -2.88
CA GLU A 338 11.01 -39.89 -1.52
C GLU A 338 12.36 -40.45 -1.04
N VAL A 339 13.06 -39.72 -0.18
CA VAL A 339 14.31 -40.21 0.43
C VAL A 339 13.94 -41.06 1.64
N PRO A 340 14.36 -42.33 1.75
CA PRO A 340 14.12 -43.16 2.92
C PRO A 340 14.63 -42.46 4.19
N VAL A 341 13.77 -42.43 5.21
CA VAL A 341 13.95 -41.74 6.49
C VAL A 341 15.15 -42.29 7.25
N GLU A 342 16.37 -41.78 6.99
CA GLU A 342 17.52 -42.06 7.87
C GLU A 342 18.71 -41.08 7.77
N SER A 343 18.51 -39.78 7.54
CA SER A 343 19.58 -38.79 7.80
C SER A 343 19.15 -37.32 7.75
N VAL A 344 18.33 -36.83 8.69
CA VAL A 344 18.33 -35.40 9.02
C VAL A 344 18.16 -35.24 10.53
N GLN A 345 19.28 -35.28 11.25
CA GLN A 345 19.34 -34.76 12.61
C GLN A 345 19.11 -33.24 12.55
N GLN A 346 18.04 -32.80 13.20
CA GLN A 346 17.71 -31.40 13.41
C GLN A 346 18.89 -30.67 14.06
N SER A 347 19.50 -29.74 13.32
CA SER A 347 20.30 -28.68 13.95
C SER A 347 19.34 -27.62 14.48
N PRO A 348 19.53 -27.10 15.71
CA PRO A 348 18.62 -26.14 16.30
C PRO A 348 18.65 -24.80 15.53
N PRO A 349 17.56 -24.02 15.57
CA PRO A 349 17.49 -22.75 14.87
C PRO A 349 18.56 -21.78 15.41
N THR A 350 19.43 -21.30 14.52
CA THR A 350 20.39 -20.24 14.82
C THR A 350 19.62 -18.95 15.11
N PRO A 351 19.89 -18.23 16.22
CA PRO A 351 19.19 -16.99 16.50
C PRO A 351 19.55 -15.94 15.43
N VAL A 352 18.52 -15.33 14.85
CA VAL A 352 18.63 -14.17 13.96
C VAL A 352 19.42 -13.08 14.69
N LYS A 353 20.61 -12.75 14.17
CA LYS A 353 21.42 -11.65 14.71
C LYS A 353 20.69 -10.32 14.46
N PRO A 354 20.64 -9.40 15.44
CA PRO A 354 20.14 -8.06 15.19
C PRO A 354 21.05 -7.35 14.18
N ARG A 355 20.40 -6.67 13.24
CA ARG A 355 20.96 -5.87 12.14
C ARG A 355 22.07 -4.95 12.67
N VAL A 356 23.34 -5.28 12.37
CA VAL A 356 24.42 -4.30 12.42
C VAL A 356 24.33 -3.51 11.12
N ALA A 357 24.09 -2.20 11.24
CA ALA A 357 24.05 -1.30 10.10
C ALA A 357 25.36 -1.40 9.31
N MET A 358 25.34 -2.12 8.18
CA MET A 358 26.36 -2.00 7.15
C MET A 358 25.92 -0.90 6.18
N GLU A 359 26.66 0.18 6.26
CA GLU A 359 26.70 1.28 5.31
C GLU A 359 26.87 0.70 3.89
N LYS A 360 25.86 0.88 3.03
CA LYS A 360 25.98 0.54 1.60
C LYS A 360 27.04 1.46 1.00
N THR A 361 28.27 0.97 0.89
CA THR A 361 29.29 1.60 0.05
C THR A 361 28.82 1.56 -1.41
N ASP A 362 28.73 2.74 -2.00
CA ASP A 362 28.45 2.99 -3.41
C ASP A 362 29.33 2.13 -4.33
N SER A 363 28.70 1.26 -5.11
CA SER A 363 29.28 0.75 -6.36
C SER A 363 28.21 0.60 -7.45
N GLN A 364 27.49 1.69 -7.75
CA GLN A 364 26.77 1.84 -9.01
C GLN A 364 27.28 3.07 -9.75
N ALA A 365 28.54 2.97 -10.17
CA ALA A 365 29.17 3.90 -11.11
C ALA A 365 29.95 3.11 -12.17
N SER A 366 29.26 2.22 -12.89
CA SER A 366 29.62 1.85 -14.26
C SER A 366 28.57 0.89 -14.81
N LEU A 367 27.72 1.37 -15.69
CA LEU A 367 27.47 0.82 -17.03
C LEU A 367 26.54 1.79 -17.75
N ARG A 368 26.94 2.11 -18.99
CA ARG A 368 26.39 3.15 -19.86
C ARG A 368 25.03 2.80 -20.43
#